data_AF-A0A9D4XL11-F1
#
_entry.id   AF-A0A9D4XL11-F1
#
_cell.length_a   1.000
_cell.length_b   1.000
_cell.length_c   1.000
_cell.angle_alpha   90.00
_cell.angle_beta   90.00
_cell.angle_gamma   90.00
#
_symmetry.space_group_name_H-M   'P 1'
#
loop_
_entity.id
_entity.type
_entity.pdbx_description
1 polymer ?
#
loop_
_entity_poly.entity_id
_entity_poly.type
_entity_poly.pdbx_seq_one_letter_code
_entity_poly.pdbx_strand_id
1 'polypeptide(L)'
;IHPIASRNWELTIMSSPLSRLLCLFLALAVFAGESSPVTADELERGGGGGHQQREFDYFALALQWPGTFCKRTRYCCSSNACCRGSNSPAIFTIHGLWPDYNDGTWPACCTKSRFDPKEISTLDTALEQYWPSLSCGSPSSCSGGKGSFWAHEVLTENYLFSYVFLNYYQI
;
A
#
# COMPACT_ATOMS: atom_id res chain seq x y z
N ILE A 1 -11.62 39.40 -43.08
CA ILE A 1 -10.33 39.03 -43.69
C ILE A 1 -10.09 37.57 -43.34
N HIS A 2 -9.94 36.75 -44.38
CA HIS A 2 -10.12 35.30 -44.37
C HIS A 2 -9.07 34.51 -43.58
N PRO A 3 -9.44 33.30 -43.11
CA PRO A 3 -8.60 32.36 -42.38
C PRO A 3 -7.82 31.42 -43.32
N ILE A 4 -6.67 30.90 -42.85
CA ILE A 4 -5.88 29.89 -43.58
C ILE A 4 -6.30 28.48 -43.12
N ALA A 5 -7.03 27.84 -44.02
CA ALA A 5 -7.03 26.44 -44.46
C ALA A 5 -6.56 25.30 -43.52
N SER A 6 -7.57 24.54 -43.06
CA SER A 6 -7.77 23.09 -43.21
C SER A 6 -6.60 22.16 -43.59
N ARG A 7 -6.49 21.03 -42.87
CA ARG A 7 -6.66 19.68 -43.46
C ARG A 7 -7.42 18.76 -42.51
N ASN A 8 -8.64 18.46 -42.93
CA ASN A 8 -9.50 17.41 -42.42
C ASN A 8 -9.07 16.05 -42.97
N TRP A 9 -9.24 14.99 -42.18
CA TRP A 9 -9.56 13.68 -42.72
C TRP A 9 -10.76 13.14 -41.92
N GLU A 10 -11.96 13.57 -42.32
CA GLU A 10 -13.16 12.81 -42.01
C GLU A 10 -13.18 11.61 -42.96
N LEU A 11 -13.22 10.40 -42.39
CA LEU A 11 -13.50 9.19 -43.15
C LEU A 11 -14.97 9.19 -43.53
N THR A 12 -15.23 9.65 -44.75
CA THR A 12 -16.53 9.53 -45.40
C THR A 12 -16.82 8.05 -45.63
N ILE A 13 -17.88 7.58 -44.97
CA ILE A 13 -18.54 6.31 -45.22
C ILE A 13 -19.12 6.37 -46.63
N MET A 14 -18.46 5.72 -47.60
CA MET A 14 -19.05 5.41 -48.89
C MET A 14 -19.67 4.02 -48.85
N SER A 15 -20.98 4.05 -48.94
CA SER A 15 -21.94 2.97 -49.19
C SER A 15 -21.54 2.02 -50.32
N SER A 16 -21.52 0.71 -50.03
CA SER A 16 -21.77 -0.33 -51.02
C SER A 16 -22.64 -1.45 -50.41
N PRO A 17 -23.75 -1.87 -51.05
CA PRO A 17 -24.77 -2.72 -50.43
C PRO A 17 -24.45 -4.23 -50.48
N LEU A 18 -23.29 -4.63 -51.00
CA LEU A 18 -22.96 -6.06 -51.20
C LEU A 18 -22.04 -6.67 -50.12
N SER A 19 -21.57 -5.88 -49.14
CA SER A 19 -20.65 -6.39 -48.09
C SER A 19 -21.33 -6.77 -46.76
N ARG A 20 -22.66 -6.70 -46.65
CA ARG A 20 -23.39 -6.98 -45.38
C ARG A 20 -23.90 -8.41 -45.24
N LEU A 21 -23.80 -9.22 -46.29
CA LEU A 21 -24.32 -10.61 -46.28
C LEU A 21 -23.27 -11.68 -45.96
N LEU A 22 -21.98 -11.34 -45.91
CA LEU A 22 -20.93 -12.32 -45.59
C LEU A 22 -20.55 -12.37 -44.10
N CYS A 23 -20.89 -11.34 -43.31
CA CYS A 23 -20.58 -11.33 -41.86
C CYS A 23 -21.65 -12.01 -40.99
N LEU A 24 -22.81 -12.38 -41.52
CA LEU A 24 -23.88 -13.03 -40.74
C LEU A 24 -23.80 -14.56 -40.72
N PHE A 25 -22.95 -15.19 -41.55
CA PHE A 25 -22.81 -16.66 -41.58
C PHE A 25 -21.64 -17.20 -40.74
N LEU A 26 -20.75 -16.35 -40.21
CA LEU A 26 -19.71 -16.78 -39.26
C LEU A 26 -20.11 -16.59 -37.79
N ALA A 27 -21.31 -16.06 -37.51
CA ALA A 27 -21.79 -15.86 -36.13
C ALA A 27 -22.59 -17.05 -35.57
N LEU A 28 -22.73 -18.17 -36.30
CA LEU A 28 -23.60 -19.29 -35.93
C LEU A 28 -22.90 -20.64 -35.71
N ALA A 29 -21.56 -20.67 -35.70
CA ALA A 29 -20.80 -21.92 -35.50
C ALA A 29 -19.81 -21.89 -34.31
N VAL A 30 -20.10 -21.10 -33.27
CA VAL A 30 -19.37 -21.17 -31.98
C VAL A 30 -20.33 -21.47 -30.80
N PHE A 31 -21.59 -21.84 -31.08
CA PHE A 31 -22.50 -22.41 -30.08
C PHE A 31 -22.37 -23.93 -30.04
N ALA A 32 -21.24 -24.43 -29.53
CA ALA A 32 -21.11 -25.81 -29.02
C ALA A 32 -19.77 -25.98 -28.29
N GLY A 33 -19.61 -25.29 -27.16
CA GLY A 33 -18.53 -25.57 -26.21
C GLY A 33 -19.10 -25.43 -24.80
N GLU A 34 -19.16 -26.53 -24.06
CA GLU A 34 -19.72 -26.65 -22.70
C GLU A 34 -19.26 -25.54 -21.76
N SER A 35 -20.21 -24.74 -21.27
CA SER A 35 -20.06 -24.02 -20.01
C SER A 35 -20.83 -24.78 -18.93
N SER A 36 -20.12 -25.57 -18.12
CA SER A 36 -20.68 -26.02 -16.84
C SER A 36 -21.02 -24.78 -16.01
N PRO A 37 -22.25 -24.65 -15.48
CA PRO A 37 -22.53 -23.59 -14.53
C PRO A 37 -21.80 -23.92 -13.23
N VAL A 38 -20.73 -23.18 -12.92
CA VAL A 38 -20.13 -23.22 -11.59
C VAL A 38 -21.14 -22.57 -10.66
N THR A 39 -21.88 -23.40 -9.94
CA THR A 39 -22.78 -22.95 -8.87
C THR A 39 -21.95 -22.24 -7.82
N ALA A 40 -22.30 -20.98 -7.54
CA ALA A 40 -21.70 -20.16 -6.48
C ALA A 40 -22.16 -20.64 -5.09
N ASP A 41 -21.97 -21.92 -4.79
CA ASP A 41 -22.44 -22.54 -3.55
C ASP A 41 -21.51 -23.66 -3.03
N GLU A 42 -20.18 -23.51 -3.23
CA GLU A 42 -19.19 -24.39 -2.61
C GLU A 42 -17.95 -23.66 -2.08
N LEU A 43 -18.15 -22.48 -1.47
CA LEU A 43 -17.17 -21.84 -0.58
C LEU A 43 -17.73 -21.65 0.84
N GLU A 44 -18.39 -22.67 1.38
CA GLU A 44 -18.80 -22.73 2.79
C GLU A 44 -18.33 -24.07 3.38
N ARG A 45 -17.02 -24.35 3.31
CA ARG A 45 -16.40 -25.40 4.13
C ARG A 45 -14.94 -25.13 4.45
N GLY A 46 -14.72 -24.16 5.32
CA GLY A 46 -13.42 -23.84 5.89
C GLY A 46 -13.54 -22.83 7.02
N GLY A 47 -14.18 -23.21 8.12
CA GLY A 47 -14.28 -22.41 9.34
C GLY A 47 -12.90 -22.06 9.91
N GLY A 48 -12.50 -20.80 9.73
CA GLY A 48 -11.36 -20.17 10.38
C GLY A 48 -11.52 -18.67 10.29
N GLY A 49 -12.05 -18.04 11.36
CA GLY A 49 -12.34 -16.61 11.43
C GLY A 49 -11.09 -15.72 11.33
N GLY A 50 -10.60 -15.51 10.11
CA GLY A 50 -9.77 -14.38 9.73
C GLY A 50 -10.61 -13.52 8.79
N HIS A 51 -10.90 -12.28 9.20
CA HIS A 51 -11.38 -11.28 8.25
C HIS A 51 -10.35 -11.19 7.13
N GLN A 52 -10.66 -11.69 5.94
CA GLN A 52 -9.84 -11.41 4.78
C GLN A 52 -10.06 -9.93 4.43
N GLN A 53 -9.06 -9.11 4.74
CA GLN A 53 -9.04 -7.71 4.36
C GLN A 53 -8.80 -7.63 2.84
N ARG A 54 -9.49 -6.71 2.17
CA ARG A 54 -9.32 -6.46 0.74
C ARG A 54 -7.97 -5.77 0.46
N GLU A 55 -7.59 -5.68 -0.82
CA GLU A 55 -6.41 -4.90 -1.23
C GLU A 55 -6.65 -3.40 -1.01
N PHE A 56 -5.58 -2.69 -0.60
CA PHE A 56 -5.55 -1.26 -0.31
C PHE A 56 -5.62 -0.41 -1.58
N ASP A 57 -6.04 0.85 -1.43
CA ASP A 57 -6.26 1.75 -2.58
C ASP A 57 -5.03 2.64 -2.85
N TYR A 58 -4.33 3.10 -1.81
CA TYR A 58 -3.12 3.93 -1.93
C TYR A 58 -2.19 3.82 -0.70
N PHE A 59 -0.97 4.35 -0.82
CA PHE A 59 -0.06 4.54 0.32
C PHE A 59 -0.02 6.00 0.76
N ALA A 60 -0.14 6.23 2.07
CA ALA A 60 0.08 7.51 2.72
C ALA A 60 1.47 7.53 3.38
N LEU A 61 2.40 8.32 2.85
CA LEU A 61 3.67 8.60 3.52
C LEU A 61 3.48 9.73 4.54
N ALA A 62 3.49 9.37 5.82
CA ALA A 62 3.39 10.31 6.93
C ALA A 62 4.78 10.72 7.42
N LEU A 63 5.05 12.02 7.40
CA LEU A 63 6.25 12.62 7.97
C LEU A 63 5.90 13.38 9.25
N GLN A 64 6.82 13.36 10.22
CA GLN A 64 6.69 14.10 11.46
C GLN A 64 7.83 15.11 11.61
N TRP A 65 7.52 16.25 12.24
CA TRP A 65 8.50 17.28 12.57
C TRP A 65 8.99 17.14 14.03
N PRO A 66 10.24 16.71 14.26
CA PRO A 66 10.78 16.52 15.60
C PRO A 66 10.78 17.79 16.43
N GLY A 67 11.00 18.96 15.79
CA GLY A 67 11.01 20.24 16.51
C GLY A 67 9.69 20.60 17.19
N THR A 68 8.55 20.11 16.70
CA THR A 68 7.25 20.26 17.40
C THR A 68 7.00 19.10 18.36
N PHE A 69 7.32 17.87 17.95
CA PHE A 69 7.11 16.68 18.78
C PHE A 69 7.92 16.74 20.08
N CYS A 70 9.23 16.97 19.95
CA CYS A 70 10.19 16.94 21.06
C CYS A 70 10.01 18.08 22.07
N LYS A 71 9.30 19.17 21.72
CA LYS A 71 8.93 20.22 22.69
C LYS A 71 8.10 19.69 23.86
N ARG A 72 7.37 18.59 23.66
CA ARG A 72 6.53 17.96 24.69
C ARG A 72 7.25 16.84 25.45
N THR A 73 8.48 16.49 25.06
CA THR A 73 9.25 15.44 25.72
C THR A 73 9.59 15.86 27.15
N ARG A 74 9.19 15.03 28.12
CA ARG A 74 9.40 15.28 29.57
C ARG A 74 10.47 14.42 30.21
N TYR A 75 10.79 13.28 29.60
CA TYR A 75 11.77 12.32 30.10
C TYR A 75 12.45 11.63 28.93
N CYS A 76 13.65 11.10 29.21
CA CYS A 76 14.52 10.48 28.23
C CYS A 76 14.68 8.98 28.47
N CYS A 77 14.97 8.27 27.39
CA CYS A 77 15.24 6.84 27.35
C CYS A 77 16.08 6.56 26.11
N SER A 78 16.63 5.34 26.00
CA SER A 78 17.51 4.96 24.89
C SER A 78 16.82 5.02 23.51
N SER A 79 15.53 4.73 23.44
CA SER A 79 14.77 4.71 22.19
C SER A 79 14.27 6.08 21.73
N ASN A 80 14.32 7.12 22.58
CA ASN A 80 13.77 8.43 22.24
C ASN A 80 14.82 9.32 21.59
N ALA A 81 14.72 9.52 20.27
CA ALA A 81 15.66 10.33 19.53
C ALA A 81 15.59 11.83 19.83
N CYS A 82 14.56 12.33 20.52
CA CYS A 82 14.56 13.69 21.07
C CYS A 82 15.70 13.94 22.07
N CYS A 83 16.21 12.87 22.69
CA CYS A 83 17.19 12.93 23.76
C CYS A 83 18.63 12.66 23.31
N ARG A 84 18.92 12.71 22.00
CA ARG A 84 20.25 12.46 21.42
C ARG A 84 21.16 13.69 21.43
N GLY A 85 20.74 14.78 22.09
CA GLY A 85 21.52 16.01 22.19
C GLY A 85 21.72 16.67 20.82
N SER A 86 22.97 16.93 20.44
CA SER A 86 23.31 17.47 19.11
C SER A 86 22.91 16.54 17.96
N ASN A 87 22.72 15.25 18.25
CA ASN A 87 22.34 14.24 17.26
C ASN A 87 20.81 14.01 17.23
N SER A 88 20.02 14.85 17.92
CA SER A 88 18.57 14.80 17.80
C SER A 88 18.14 15.19 16.38
N PRO A 89 17.14 14.51 15.78
CA PRO A 89 16.74 14.81 14.41
C PRO A 89 16.27 16.26 14.23
N ALA A 90 16.84 16.95 13.25
CA ALA A 90 16.52 18.35 12.90
C ALA A 90 15.85 18.48 11.52
N ILE A 91 15.43 17.35 10.95
CA ILE A 91 14.74 17.24 9.66
C ILE A 91 13.39 16.55 9.87
N PHE A 92 12.52 16.58 8.86
CA PHE A 92 11.36 15.69 8.86
C PHE A 92 11.84 14.24 8.91
N THR A 93 11.28 13.47 9.84
CA THR A 93 11.50 12.02 9.91
C THR A 93 10.23 11.30 9.49
N ILE A 94 10.38 10.07 9.02
CA ILE A 94 9.24 9.21 8.73
C ILE A 94 8.52 8.91 10.05
N HIS A 95 7.20 9.00 10.01
CA HIS A 95 6.32 8.48 11.05
C HIS A 95 5.81 7.11 10.64
N GLY A 96 5.29 7.01 9.42
CA GLY A 96 4.73 5.78 8.86
C GLY A 96 4.54 5.85 7.34
N LEU A 97 4.37 4.70 6.71
CA LEU A 97 4.03 4.55 5.29
C LEU A 97 2.81 3.64 5.15
N TRP A 98 1.60 4.16 5.30
CA TRP A 98 0.40 3.35 5.56
C TRP A 98 -0.41 3.00 4.30
N PRO A 99 -0.79 1.73 4.08
CA PRO A 99 -1.86 1.40 3.14
C PRO A 99 -3.19 1.96 3.67
N ASP A 100 -3.99 2.51 2.78
CA ASP A 100 -5.21 3.21 3.14
C ASP A 100 -6.28 3.00 2.06
N TYR A 101 -7.54 3.24 2.42
CA TYR A 101 -8.66 3.11 1.51
C TYR A 101 -9.27 4.47 1.18
N ASN A 102 -9.87 4.60 -0.01
CA ASN A 102 -10.55 5.82 -0.45
C ASN A 102 -11.78 6.19 0.40
N ASP A 103 -12.28 5.25 1.21
CA ASP A 103 -13.40 5.48 2.13
C ASP A 103 -12.97 6.05 3.50
N GLY A 104 -11.65 6.23 3.71
CA GLY A 104 -11.07 6.76 4.95
C GLY A 104 -10.87 5.72 6.06
N THR A 105 -11.13 4.44 5.78
CA THR A 105 -10.70 3.32 6.63
C THR A 105 -9.35 2.77 6.16
N TRP A 106 -8.68 1.95 6.96
CA TRP A 106 -7.39 1.37 6.58
C TRP A 106 -7.31 -0.10 6.98
N PRO A 107 -6.56 -0.94 6.22
CA PRO A 107 -6.19 -2.26 6.68
C PRO A 107 -5.19 -2.15 7.83
N ALA A 108 -5.36 -3.00 8.83
CA ALA A 108 -4.45 -3.09 9.97
C ALA A 108 -4.37 -4.54 10.45
N CYS A 109 -3.21 -4.94 10.95
CA CYS A 109 -2.99 -6.28 11.52
C CYS A 109 -3.33 -7.43 10.57
N CYS A 110 -2.99 -7.30 9.28
CA CYS A 110 -3.30 -8.29 8.24
C CYS A 110 -2.63 -9.65 8.47
N THR A 111 -1.54 -9.69 9.24
CA THR A 111 -0.75 -10.90 9.51
C THR A 111 -0.65 -11.17 11.00
N LYS A 112 -0.54 -12.45 11.35
CA LYS A 112 -0.20 -12.93 12.71
C LYS A 112 1.30 -13.18 12.87
N SER A 113 2.11 -12.88 11.86
CA SER A 113 3.56 -13.04 11.92
C SER A 113 4.18 -12.14 12.98
N ARG A 114 5.31 -12.58 13.52
CA ARG A 114 6.12 -11.79 14.46
C ARG A 114 7.20 -11.06 13.68
N PHE A 115 7.57 -9.88 14.17
CA PHE A 115 8.60 -9.05 13.58
C PHE A 115 9.95 -9.64 13.97
N ASP A 116 10.78 -9.94 12.98
CA ASP A 116 12.18 -10.30 13.19
C ASP A 116 13.07 -9.09 12.87
N PRO A 117 13.70 -8.45 13.87
CA PRO A 117 14.61 -7.32 13.64
C PRO A 117 15.74 -7.64 12.66
N LYS A 118 16.11 -8.92 12.49
CA LYS A 118 17.16 -9.31 11.54
C LYS A 118 16.80 -8.98 10.10
N GLU A 119 15.52 -8.98 9.75
CA GLU A 119 15.05 -8.68 8.39
C GLU A 119 15.40 -7.26 7.94
N ILE A 120 15.50 -6.32 8.88
CA ILE A 120 15.80 -4.91 8.60
C ILE A 120 17.19 -4.48 9.08
N SER A 121 17.99 -5.41 9.61
CA SER A 121 19.28 -5.09 10.25
C SER A 121 20.26 -4.34 9.33
N THR A 122 20.19 -4.57 8.03
CA THR A 122 20.99 -3.84 7.03
C THR A 122 20.62 -2.35 6.94
N LEU A 123 19.43 -1.97 7.41
CA LEU A 123 18.89 -0.62 7.36
C LEU A 123 18.98 0.10 8.70
N ASP A 124 19.49 -0.53 9.76
CA ASP A 124 19.47 0.01 11.13
C ASP A 124 19.97 1.46 11.19
N THR A 125 21.07 1.78 10.51
CA THR A 125 21.62 3.14 10.49
C THR A 125 20.67 4.14 9.83
N ALA A 126 20.05 3.76 8.71
CA ALA A 126 19.10 4.61 8.00
C ALA A 126 17.80 4.79 8.80
N LEU A 127 17.30 3.72 9.42
CA LEU A 127 16.09 3.77 10.25
C LEU A 127 16.32 4.61 11.51
N GLU A 128 17.46 4.50 12.16
CA GLU A 128 17.80 5.32 13.32
C GLU A 128 17.94 6.81 12.97
N GLN A 129 18.32 7.13 11.74
CA GLN A 129 18.48 8.51 11.27
C GLN A 129 17.17 9.12 10.76
N TYR A 130 16.45 8.39 9.91
CA TYR A 130 15.32 8.92 9.14
C TYR A 130 13.96 8.45 9.64
N TRP A 131 13.90 7.37 10.43
CA TRP A 131 12.67 6.85 11.01
C TRP A 131 12.82 6.46 12.51
N PRO A 132 13.36 7.36 13.35
CA PRO A 132 13.52 7.06 14.77
C PRO A 132 12.20 7.14 15.54
N SER A 133 12.15 6.44 16.68
CA SER A 133 11.15 6.74 17.70
C SER A 133 11.46 8.09 18.37
N LEU A 134 10.44 8.92 18.54
CA LEU A 134 10.51 10.16 19.34
C LEU A 134 9.86 10.00 20.72
N SER A 135 9.52 8.76 21.10
CA SER A 135 8.84 8.42 22.35
C SER A 135 9.59 7.33 23.10
N CYS A 136 9.37 7.30 24.42
CA CYS A 136 9.84 6.24 25.30
C CYS A 136 8.83 5.11 25.49
N GLY A 137 7.58 5.33 25.09
CA GLY A 137 6.55 4.30 25.18
C GLY A 137 6.79 3.20 24.15
N SER A 138 6.59 1.95 24.56
CA SER A 138 6.44 0.85 23.61
C SER A 138 5.01 0.86 23.05
N PRO A 139 4.84 0.90 21.72
CA PRO A 139 3.51 0.79 21.10
C PRO A 139 2.92 -0.61 21.28
N SER A 140 1.60 -0.70 21.11
CA SER A 140 0.89 -1.98 21.12
C SER A 140 1.17 -2.79 19.87
N SER A 141 1.18 -4.12 20.00
CA SER A 141 1.20 -5.04 18.87
C SER A 141 -0.19 -5.61 18.57
N CYS A 142 -0.36 -6.13 17.35
CA CYS A 142 -1.62 -6.76 16.89
C CYS A 142 -2.15 -7.87 17.78
N SER A 143 -1.26 -8.65 18.40
CA SER A 143 -1.64 -9.83 19.18
C SER A 143 -1.92 -9.54 20.66
N GLY A 144 -2.03 -8.26 21.05
CA GLY A 144 -2.14 -7.87 22.45
C GLY A 144 -0.79 -8.00 23.16
N GLY A 145 -0.04 -6.90 23.19
CA GLY A 145 1.29 -6.87 23.76
C GLY A 145 1.97 -5.54 23.47
N LYS A 146 3.27 -5.44 23.79
CA LYS A 146 4.11 -4.28 23.49
C LYS A 146 5.24 -4.70 22.55
N GLY A 147 5.61 -3.81 21.63
CA GLY A 147 6.67 -4.03 20.65
C GLY A 147 7.61 -2.84 20.52
N SER A 148 8.62 -2.97 19.66
CA SER A 148 9.41 -1.82 19.21
C SER A 148 8.55 -0.93 18.30
N PHE A 149 9.01 0.30 18.10
CA PHE A 149 8.37 1.23 17.18
C PHE A 149 8.29 0.67 15.76
N TRP A 150 9.39 0.15 15.21
CA TRP A 150 9.36 -0.47 13.88
C TRP A 150 8.51 -1.73 13.83
N ALA A 151 8.47 -2.55 14.89
CA ALA A 151 7.57 -3.71 14.91
C ALA A 151 6.09 -3.27 14.84
N HIS A 152 5.74 -2.15 15.47
CA HIS A 152 4.40 -1.58 15.39
C HIS A 152 4.10 -1.10 13.97
N GLU A 153 4.97 -0.27 13.39
CA GLU A 153 4.76 0.25 12.04
C GLU A 153 4.71 -0.86 10.99
N VAL A 154 5.55 -1.90 11.09
CA VAL A 154 5.64 -2.99 10.11
C VAL A 154 4.53 -4.02 10.27
N LEU A 155 4.14 -4.41 11.48
CA LEU A 155 3.14 -5.46 11.64
C LEU A 155 1.72 -4.96 11.84
N THR A 156 1.58 -3.78 12.44
CA THR A 156 0.27 -3.23 12.80
C THR A 156 -0.28 -2.43 11.65
N GLU A 157 0.55 -1.57 11.07
CA GLU A 157 0.12 -0.64 10.05
C GLU A 157 0.60 -1.05 8.64
N ASN A 158 1.75 -1.73 8.48
CA ASN A 158 2.40 -1.90 7.17
C ASN A 158 2.93 -3.29 6.83
N TYR A 159 2.04 -4.19 6.39
CA TYR A 159 2.47 -5.49 5.85
C TYR A 159 3.53 -5.39 4.73
N LEU A 160 3.46 -4.33 3.92
CA LEU A 160 4.36 -4.15 2.76
C LEU A 160 5.59 -3.28 3.05
N PHE A 161 5.81 -2.80 4.27
CA PHE A 161 7.04 -2.05 4.56
C PHE A 161 8.29 -2.92 4.36
N SER A 162 8.24 -4.19 4.77
CA SER A 162 9.31 -5.16 4.49
C SER A 162 9.48 -5.37 2.98
N TYR A 163 8.38 -5.57 2.24
CA TYR A 163 8.45 -5.85 0.80
C TYR A 163 8.87 -4.65 -0.07
N VAL A 164 8.37 -3.44 0.20
CA VAL A 164 8.72 -2.24 -0.58
C VAL A 164 10.08 -1.72 -0.13
N PHE A 165 10.34 -1.59 1.16
CA PHE A 165 11.57 -0.94 1.60
C PHE A 165 12.82 -1.82 1.39
N LEU A 166 12.73 -3.15 1.62
CA LEU A 166 13.87 -4.05 1.39
C LEU A 166 14.16 -4.30 -0.10
N ASN A 167 13.14 -4.27 -0.98
CA ASN A 167 13.36 -4.48 -2.42
C ASN A 167 13.68 -3.18 -3.18
N TYR A 168 13.20 -2.02 -2.74
CA TYR A 168 13.36 -0.76 -3.47
C TYR A 168 14.49 0.14 -2.96
N TYR A 169 14.90 0.02 -1.68
CA TYR A 169 15.99 0.80 -1.09
C TYR A 169 17.22 -0.06 -0.78
N GLN A 170 17.64 -0.92 -1.73
CA GLN A 170 19.02 -1.42 -1.75
C GLN A 170 19.97 -0.23 -1.83
N ILE A 171 20.49 0.20 -0.68
CA ILE A 171 21.67 1.06 -0.54
C ILE A 171 22.90 0.15 -0.52
#